data_AF-J3HMW8-F1
#
_entry.id   AF-J3HMW8-F1
#
_cell.length_a   1.000
_cell.length_b   1.000
_cell.length_c   1.000
_cell.angle_alpha   90.00
_cell.angle_beta   90.00
_cell.angle_gamma   90.00
#
_symmetry.space_group_name_H-M   'P 1'
#
loop_
_entity.id
_entity.type
_entity.pdbx_description
1 polymer ?
#
loop_
_entity_poly.entity_id
_entity_poly.type
_entity_poly.pdbx_seq_one_letter_code
_entity_poly.pdbx_strand_id
1 'polypeptide(L)'
;MRNGLAVYGLDPDYELSLEQWMGLPSRTTWRLHADKAYLDISLTRDLSRSDPKQPGAYFVEYTLVSENERLRAMVGPEKRAAWKAELPQQLAKMHAARLKKEEQLKISRISIDESYQDTPMP
;
A
#
# COMPACT_ATOMS: atom_id res chain seq x y z
N MET A 1 -15.54 -3.09 -17.01
CA MET A 1 -14.11 -2.76 -16.87
C MET A 1 -13.83 -2.53 -15.40
N ARG A 2 -13.12 -3.44 -14.71
CA ARG A 2 -12.74 -3.24 -13.31
C ARG A 2 -11.50 -2.34 -13.30
N ASN A 3 -11.68 -1.06 -13.02
CA ASN A 3 -10.56 -0.22 -12.59
C ASN A 3 -10.01 -0.89 -11.32
N GLY A 4 -8.77 -1.36 -11.37
CA GLY A 4 -8.05 -1.78 -10.18
C GLY A 4 -7.96 -0.57 -9.26
N LEU A 5 -8.82 -0.53 -8.25
CA LEU A 5 -8.80 0.51 -7.22
C LEU A 5 -7.39 0.50 -6.64
N ALA A 6 -6.67 1.58 -6.87
CA ALA A 6 -5.36 1.79 -6.28
C ALA A 6 -5.52 1.63 -4.76
N VAL A 7 -4.73 0.71 -4.21
CA VAL A 7 -4.61 0.53 -2.77
C VAL A 7 -3.82 1.74 -2.27
N TYR A 8 -4.53 2.85 -2.02
CA TYR A 8 -3.94 4.01 -1.36
C TYR A 8 -3.76 3.64 0.11
N GLY A 9 -2.50 3.43 0.51
CA GLY A 9 -2.16 3.48 1.92
C GLY A 9 -2.27 4.92 2.36
N LEU A 10 -3.17 5.21 3.30
CA LEU A 10 -3.14 6.47 4.02
C LEU A 10 -1.93 6.47 4.94
N ASP A 11 -1.32 7.64 5.10
CA ASP A 11 -0.30 7.87 6.10
C ASP A 11 -0.84 7.40 7.48
N PRO A 12 -0.14 6.50 8.20
CA PRO A 12 -0.61 6.02 9.50
C PRO A 12 -0.75 7.15 10.54
N ASP A 13 -0.04 8.27 10.38
CA ASP A 13 -0.13 9.42 11.27
C ASP A 13 -1.31 10.34 10.93
N TYR A 14 -2.04 10.05 9.84
CA TYR A 14 -3.23 10.81 9.45
C TYR A 14 -4.48 10.35 10.21
N GLU A 15 -4.90 11.14 11.18
CA GLU A 15 -6.17 10.92 11.89
C GLU A 15 -7.38 11.27 11.02
N LEU A 16 -8.09 10.24 10.58
CA LEU A 16 -9.32 10.37 9.80
C LEU A 16 -10.49 10.85 10.69
N SER A 17 -11.26 11.82 10.20
CA SER A 17 -12.57 12.16 10.77
C SER A 17 -13.58 11.03 10.53
N LEU A 18 -14.69 11.02 11.27
CA LEU A 18 -15.76 10.03 11.05
C LEU A 18 -16.27 10.05 9.61
N GLU A 19 -16.45 11.23 9.01
CA GLU A 19 -16.88 11.34 7.61
C GLU A 19 -15.87 10.70 6.64
N GLN A 20 -14.57 10.89 6.88
CA GLN A 20 -13.53 10.31 6.05
C GLN A 20 -13.45 8.79 6.24
N TRP A 21 -13.58 8.30 7.47
CA TRP A 21 -13.71 6.87 7.77
C TRP A 21 -14.86 6.22 7.02
N MET A 22 -15.99 6.92 6.92
CA MET A 22 -17.19 6.46 6.21
C MET A 22 -17.02 6.48 4.70
N GLY A 23 -16.19 7.40 4.17
CA GLY A 23 -15.90 7.56 2.75
C GLY A 23 -14.75 6.71 2.22
N LEU A 24 -14.08 5.90 3.07
CA LEU A 24 -12.98 5.06 2.63
C LEU A 24 -13.42 4.07 1.54
N PRO A 25 -12.64 3.91 0.45
CA PRO A 25 -12.87 2.86 -0.53
C PRO A 25 -12.91 1.48 0.13
N SER A 26 -13.68 0.57 -0.46
CA SER A 26 -13.66 -0.84 -0.06
C SER A 26 -12.24 -1.41 -0.14
N ARG A 27 -11.84 -2.16 0.90
CA ARG A 27 -10.51 -2.76 1.04
C ARG A 27 -9.38 -1.72 1.09
N THR A 28 -9.60 -0.60 1.77
CA THR A 28 -8.52 0.34 2.12
C THR A 28 -7.49 -0.39 2.98
N THR A 29 -6.21 -0.32 2.62
CA THR A 29 -5.15 -1.13 3.22
C THR A 29 -4.02 -0.28 3.76
N TRP A 30 -3.67 -0.49 5.02
CA TRP A 30 -2.43 -0.01 5.61
C TRP A 30 -1.36 -1.08 5.51
N ARG A 31 -0.13 -0.66 5.25
CA ARG A 31 1.03 -1.54 5.16
C ARG A 31 2.07 -1.06 6.15
N LEU A 32 2.36 -1.92 7.11
CA LEU A 32 3.29 -1.66 8.19
C LEU A 32 4.51 -2.55 8.01
N HIS A 33 5.66 -2.06 8.47
CA HIS A 33 6.92 -2.79 8.46
C HIS A 33 7.59 -2.68 9.82
N ALA A 34 8.01 -3.81 10.37
CA ALA A 34 8.81 -3.88 11.58
C ALA A 34 9.67 -5.15 11.52
N ASP A 35 10.94 -5.05 11.90
CA ASP A 35 11.89 -6.15 12.05
C ASP A 35 11.73 -7.29 11.02
N LYS A 36 12.10 -7.02 9.75
CA LYS A 36 12.06 -7.99 8.64
C LYS A 36 10.68 -8.64 8.44
N ALA A 37 9.61 -7.99 8.84
CA ALA A 37 8.24 -8.43 8.65
C ALA A 37 7.37 -7.30 8.12
N TYR A 38 6.37 -7.68 7.32
CA TYR A 38 5.36 -6.78 6.77
C TYR A 38 3.98 -7.23 7.20
N LEU A 39 3.19 -6.29 7.70
CA LEU A 39 1.78 -6.48 8.06
C LEU A 39 0.92 -5.60 7.16
N ASP A 40 0.08 -6.22 6.34
CA ASP A 40 -0.99 -5.52 5.63
C ASP A 40 -2.28 -5.66 6.45
N ILE A 41 -2.95 -4.55 6.75
CA ILE A 41 -4.26 -4.49 7.42
C ILE A 41 -5.24 -3.88 6.43
N SER A 42 -6.25 -4.63 6.00
CA SER A 42 -7.28 -4.16 5.07
C SER A 42 -8.62 -4.05 5.76
N LEU A 43 -9.32 -2.94 5.54
CA LEU A 43 -10.68 -2.71 6.02
C LEU A 43 -11.66 -2.70 4.86
N THR A 44 -12.68 -3.54 4.97
CA THR A 44 -13.82 -3.57 4.05
C THR A 44 -15.09 -3.28 4.82
N ARG A 45 -15.78 -2.20 4.47
CA ARG A 45 -17.07 -1.87 5.07
C ARG A 45 -18.18 -2.77 4.53
N ASP A 46 -19.09 -3.19 5.41
CA ASP A 46 -20.38 -3.72 4.99
C ASP A 46 -21.24 -2.62 4.36
N LEU A 47 -21.40 -2.66 3.04
CA LEU A 47 -22.17 -1.69 2.28
C LEU A 47 -23.68 -1.72 2.60
N SER A 48 -24.18 -2.80 3.22
CA SER A 48 -25.57 -2.87 3.68
C SER A 48 -25.83 -2.06 4.95
N ARG A 49 -24.77 -1.55 5.60
CA ARG A 49 -24.79 -0.76 6.84
C ARG A 49 -24.01 0.54 6.70
N SER A 50 -24.42 1.37 5.74
CA SER A 50 -23.71 2.59 5.32
C SER A 50 -24.18 3.89 5.98
N ASP A 51 -25.27 3.89 6.76
CA ASP A 51 -25.69 5.08 7.51
C ASP A 51 -24.68 5.40 8.63
N PRO A 52 -23.99 6.56 8.58
CA PRO A 52 -23.02 6.97 9.61
C PRO A 52 -23.65 7.21 10.99
N LYS A 53 -24.97 7.41 11.05
CA LYS A 53 -25.71 7.62 12.30
C LYS A 53 -26.17 6.31 12.95
N GLN A 54 -25.91 5.17 12.31
CA GLN A 54 -26.28 3.85 12.79
C GLN A 54 -25.02 2.97 13.00
N PRO A 55 -25.10 1.91 13.82
CA PRO A 55 -24.03 0.95 13.94
C PRO A 55 -23.67 0.31 12.59
N GLY A 56 -22.42 0.50 12.16
CA GLY A 56 -21.84 -0.16 10.99
C GLY A 56 -21.22 -1.52 11.31
N ALA A 57 -20.75 -2.21 10.27
CA ALA A 57 -19.90 -3.39 10.40
C ALA A 57 -18.70 -3.28 9.45
N TYR A 58 -17.55 -3.76 9.90
CA TYR A 58 -16.31 -3.80 9.12
C TYR A 58 -15.75 -5.22 9.15
N PHE A 59 -15.29 -5.66 7.98
CA PHE A 59 -14.42 -6.83 7.85
C PHE A 59 -12.98 -6.36 7.90
N VAL A 60 -12.22 -6.97 8.79
CA VAL A 60 -10.79 -6.72 8.95
C VAL A 60 -10.04 -7.93 8.42
N GLU A 61 -9.21 -7.72 7.39
CA GLU A 61 -8.27 -8.72 6.89
C GLU A 61 -6.87 -8.31 7.32
N TYR A 62 -6.08 -9.26 7.80
CA TYR A 62 -4.66 -9.02 8.11
C TYR A 62 -3.79 -10.08 7.44
N THR A 63 -2.66 -9.64 6.89
CA THR A 63 -1.66 -10.53 6.28
C THR A 63 -0.29 -10.19 6.84
N LEU A 64 0.30 -11.13 7.57
CA LEU A 64 1.67 -11.04 8.07
C LEU A 64 2.59 -11.92 7.22
N VAL A 65 3.64 -11.33 6.68
CA VAL A 65 4.66 -12.04 5.89
C VAL A 65 6.06 -11.60 6.27
N SER A 66 7.04 -12.49 6.10
CA SER A 66 8.45 -12.11 6.23
C SER A 66 8.89 -11.20 5.09
N GLU A 67 9.95 -10.43 5.31
CA GLU A 67 10.60 -9.59 4.32
C GLU A 67 11.04 -10.40 3.09
N ASN A 68 11.64 -11.57 3.30
CA ASN A 68 12.02 -12.46 2.20
C ASN A 68 10.82 -12.84 1.33
N GLU A 69 9.68 -13.20 1.94
CA GLU A 69 8.49 -13.57 1.17
C GLU A 69 7.88 -12.36 0.46
N ARG A 70 7.95 -11.18 1.09
CA ARG A 70 7.53 -9.92 0.47
C ARG A 70 8.39 -9.57 -0.75
N LEU A 71 9.71 -9.58 -0.61
CA LEU A 71 10.65 -9.30 -1.70
C LEU A 71 10.53 -10.34 -2.82
N ARG A 72 10.37 -11.62 -2.44
CA ARG A 72 10.13 -12.71 -3.39
C ARG A 72 8.85 -12.53 -4.19
N ALA A 73 7.80 -11.95 -3.62
CA ALA A 73 6.56 -11.66 -4.34
C ALA A 73 6.70 -10.51 -5.35
N MET A 74 7.66 -9.58 -5.16
CA MET A 74 7.83 -8.40 -6.03
C MET A 74 8.28 -8.75 -7.45
N VAL A 75 9.02 -9.84 -7.63
CA VAL A 75 9.53 -10.24 -8.96
C VAL A 75 8.50 -10.97 -9.82
N GLY A 76 7.32 -11.27 -9.27
CA GLY A 76 6.25 -12.01 -9.95
C GLY A 76 6.40 -13.54 -9.88
N PRO A 77 5.34 -14.29 -10.25
CA PRO A 77 5.29 -15.74 -10.05
C PRO A 77 6.33 -16.52 -10.87
N GLU A 78 6.58 -16.11 -12.11
CA GLU A 78 7.51 -16.79 -13.03
C GLU A 78 8.97 -16.72 -12.55
N LYS A 79 9.33 -15.62 -11.89
CA LYS A 79 10.69 -15.33 -11.43
C LYS A 79 10.93 -15.71 -9.97
N ARG A 80 9.89 -16.24 -9.31
CA ARG A 80 9.87 -16.47 -7.85
C ARG A 80 10.92 -17.47 -7.37
N ALA A 81 11.36 -18.38 -8.23
CA ALA A 81 12.43 -19.35 -7.93
C ALA A 81 13.82 -18.69 -7.87
N ALA A 82 14.08 -17.74 -8.77
CA ALA A 82 15.36 -17.02 -8.87
C ALA A 82 15.28 -15.59 -8.28
N TRP A 83 14.35 -15.36 -7.35
CA TRP A 83 13.95 -14.00 -6.96
C TRP A 83 15.09 -13.10 -6.49
N LYS A 84 16.09 -13.65 -5.80
CA LYS A 84 17.26 -12.87 -5.33
C LYS A 84 18.05 -12.25 -6.48
N ALA A 85 18.19 -12.96 -7.60
CA ALA A 85 18.91 -12.46 -8.78
C ALA A 85 18.07 -11.44 -9.58
N GLU A 86 16.74 -11.59 -9.54
CA GLU A 86 15.79 -10.74 -10.28
C GLU A 86 15.41 -9.46 -9.53
N LEU A 87 15.53 -9.48 -8.20
CA LEU A 87 15.11 -8.40 -7.31
C LEU A 87 15.79 -7.05 -7.64
N PRO A 88 17.11 -6.95 -7.88
CA PRO A 88 17.75 -5.66 -8.17
C PRO A 88 17.17 -4.98 -9.41
N GLN A 89 16.90 -5.75 -10.47
CA GLN A 89 16.27 -5.20 -11.68
C GLN A 89 14.85 -4.72 -11.39
N GLN A 90 14.10 -5.47 -10.60
CA GLN A 90 12.73 -5.11 -10.25
C GLN A 90 12.68 -3.82 -9.43
N LEU A 91 13.58 -3.66 -8.46
CA LEU A 91 13.65 -2.47 -7.62
C LEU A 91 14.11 -1.23 -8.40
N ALA A 92 15.07 -1.38 -9.32
CA ALA A 92 15.45 -0.28 -10.22
C ALA A 92 14.26 0.23 -11.04
N LYS A 93 13.40 -0.68 -11.54
CA LYS A 93 12.16 -0.31 -12.25
C LYS A 93 11.19 0.44 -11.33
N MET A 94 11.00 -0.03 -10.10
CA MET A 94 10.12 0.62 -9.13
C MET A 94 10.63 2.01 -8.73
N HIS A 95 11.93 2.15 -8.50
CA HIS A 95 12.58 3.44 -8.23
C HIS A 95 12.37 4.44 -9.38
N ALA A 96 12.62 4.02 -10.63
CA ALA A 96 12.38 4.86 -11.80
C ALA A 96 10.90 5.26 -11.95
N ALA A 97 9.98 4.34 -11.66
CA ALA A 97 8.54 4.63 -11.67
C ALA A 97 8.13 5.65 -10.60
N ARG A 98 8.72 5.56 -9.38
CA ARG A 98 8.51 6.53 -8.31
C ARG A 98 8.96 7.92 -8.74
N LEU A 99 10.22 8.07 -9.17
CA LEU A 99 10.78 9.37 -9.58
C LEU A 99 9.92 10.04 -10.66
N LYS A 100 9.48 9.26 -11.66
CA LYS A 100 8.57 9.76 -12.71
C LYS A 100 7.24 10.25 -12.14
N LYS A 101 6.69 9.55 -11.14
CA LYS A 101 5.42 9.94 -10.53
C LYS A 101 5.57 11.17 -9.63
N GLU A 102 6.63 11.25 -8.85
CA GLU A 102 6.95 12.42 -8.02
C GLU A 102 7.12 13.68 -8.87
N GLU A 103 7.82 13.60 -9.99
CA GLU A 103 7.96 14.71 -10.93
C GLU A 103 6.59 15.20 -11.47
N GLN A 104 5.70 14.27 -11.83
CA GLN A 104 4.35 14.61 -12.27
C GLN A 104 3.53 15.31 -11.18
N LEU A 105 3.68 14.88 -9.92
CA LEU A 105 3.00 15.49 -8.77
C LEU A 105 3.54 16.89 -8.49
N LYS A 106 4.86 17.09 -8.60
CA LYS A 106 5.51 18.41 -8.48
C LYS A 106 5.01 19.40 -9.53
N ILE A 107 4.96 19.00 -10.81
CA ILE A 107 4.39 19.81 -11.91
C ILE A 107 2.92 20.18 -11.62
N SER A 108 2.18 19.25 -11.02
CA SER A 108 0.78 19.43 -10.62
C SER A 108 0.61 20.23 -9.32
N ARG A 109 1.69 20.73 -8.72
CA ARG A 109 1.74 21.47 -7.45
C ARG A 109 1.11 20.72 -6.27
N ILE A 110 1.16 19.39 -6.31
CA ILE A 110 0.76 18.54 -5.19
C ILE A 110 1.97 18.41 -4.26
N SER A 111 1.78 18.75 -2.98
CA SER A 111 2.82 18.55 -1.95
C SER A 111 3.03 17.06 -1.73
N ILE A 112 4.30 16.65 -1.72
CA ILE A 112 4.74 15.28 -1.46
C ILE A 112 5.81 15.31 -0.38
N ASP A 113 5.97 14.20 0.33
CA ASP A 113 7.13 13.99 1.20
C ASP A 113 8.38 13.75 0.35
N GLU A 114 9.34 14.67 0.44
CA GLU A 114 10.64 14.58 -0.26
C GLU A 114 11.76 14.01 0.64
N SER A 115 11.43 13.66 1.89
CA SER A 115 12.39 13.11 2.85
C SER A 115 12.50 11.57 2.80
N TYR A 116 11.61 10.91 2.07
CA TYR A 116 11.60 9.46 1.92
C TYR A 116 12.93 8.94 1.34
N GLN A 117 13.49 7.92 1.99
CA GLN A 117 14.66 7.19 1.51
C GLN A 117 14.32 5.71 1.35
N ASP A 118 14.79 5.11 0.26
CA ASP A 118 14.68 3.67 0.09
C ASP A 118 15.44 2.94 1.20
N THR A 119 14.79 1.92 1.78
CA THR A 119 15.45 1.03 2.73
C THR A 119 16.67 0.39 2.06
N PRO A 120 17.82 0.27 2.76
CA PRO A 120 18.98 -0.43 2.24
C PRO A 120 18.60 -1.85 1.79
N MET A 121 19.20 -2.27 0.68
CA MET A 121 19.07 -3.64 0.20
C MET A 121 19.72 -4.62 1.19
N PRO A 122 19.12 -5.79 1.45
CA PRO A 122 19.77 -6.86 2.20
C PRO A 122 20.95 -7.48 1.46
#